data_AF-A0A1D3L5C6-F1
#
_entry.id   AF-A0A1D3L5C6-F1
#
_cell.length_a   1.000
_cell.length_b   1.000
_cell.length_c   1.000
_cell.angle_alpha   90.00
_cell.angle_beta   90.00
_cell.angle_gamma   90.00
#
_symmetry.space_group_name_H-M   'P 1'
#
loop_
_entity.id
_entity.type
_entity.pdbx_description
1 polymer ?
#
loop_
_entity_poly.entity_id
_entity_poly.type
_entity_poly.pdbx_seq_one_letter_code
_entity_poly.pdbx_strand_id
1 'polypeptide(L)'
;MPKRKHVFLDDDAKIRRMENKIKKYEKYKPYDQKTAEEDFRQQKKMAQLSVVASNFMMTGHSPTLVLTKREEGDEVLLPVGGGQKDRAKEIISKVDFRKLYRAGKGRTADPMMIITAICMYVMRQDNPRRGDIKYSNDFIRKVGVTKEIYQHISQKLDSYAKA
;
A
#
# COMPACT_ATOMS: atom_id res chain seq x y z
N MET A 1 53.73 20.89 -10.15
CA MET A 1 52.84 19.74 -9.82
C MET A 1 52.47 19.84 -8.34
N PRO A 2 51.19 19.75 -7.95
CA PRO A 2 50.81 19.82 -6.53
C PRO A 2 51.34 18.58 -5.79
N LYS A 3 52.15 18.80 -4.74
CA LYS A 3 52.71 17.73 -3.90
C LYS A 3 51.56 16.99 -3.19
N ARG A 4 51.44 15.68 -3.40
CA ARG A 4 50.49 14.83 -2.66
C ARG A 4 50.97 14.73 -1.20
N LYS A 5 50.15 15.22 -0.26
CA LYS A 5 50.35 14.96 1.18
C LYS A 5 49.73 13.61 1.53
N HIS A 6 50.54 12.68 2.00
CA HIS A 6 50.04 11.43 2.59
C HIS A 6 49.59 11.72 4.01
N VAL A 7 48.29 11.54 4.27
CA VAL A 7 47.72 11.64 5.61
C VAL A 7 47.50 10.21 6.11
N PHE A 8 48.30 9.81 7.11
CA PHE A 8 48.08 8.56 7.82
C PHE A 8 46.95 8.78 8.83
N LEU A 9 45.95 7.91 8.78
CA LEU A 9 44.82 7.92 9.69
C LEU A 9 44.96 6.71 10.62
N ASP A 10 44.63 6.90 11.89
CA ASP A 10 44.48 5.81 12.83
C ASP A 10 43.34 4.87 12.40
N ASP A 11 43.41 3.62 12.80
CA ASP A 11 42.47 2.59 12.33
C ASP A 11 41.02 2.89 12.73
N ASP A 12 40.79 3.44 13.93
CA ASP A 12 39.47 3.91 14.36
C ASP A 12 38.93 5.05 13.49
N ALA A 13 39.81 5.96 13.04
CA ALA A 13 39.43 7.05 12.15
C ALA A 13 39.09 6.54 10.75
N LYS A 14 39.75 5.47 10.28
CA LYS A 14 39.39 4.78 9.03
C LYS A 14 38.02 4.11 9.16
N ILE A 15 37.77 3.41 10.27
CA ILE A 15 36.48 2.74 10.54
C ILE A 15 35.34 3.78 10.55
N ARG A 16 35.48 4.87 11.31
CA ARG A 16 34.46 5.95 11.35
C ARG A 16 34.20 6.59 9.98
N ARG A 17 35.23 6.78 9.16
CA ARG A 17 35.05 7.29 7.79
C ARG A 17 34.32 6.29 6.91
N MET A 18 34.60 5.00 7.05
CA MET A 18 33.88 3.93 6.35
C MET A 18 32.41 3.90 6.77
N GLU A 19 32.10 3.91 8.06
CA GLU A 19 30.72 3.97 8.58
C GLU A 19 29.96 5.19 8.05
N ASN A 20 30.59 6.37 8.06
CA ASN A 20 29.97 7.59 7.53
C ASN A 20 29.75 7.52 6.01
N LYS A 21 30.64 6.86 5.26
CA LYS A 21 30.45 6.60 3.83
C LYS A 21 29.29 5.64 3.59
N ILE A 22 29.17 4.58 4.38
CA ILE A 22 28.06 3.60 4.32
C ILE A 22 26.73 4.31 4.63
N LYS A 23 26.63 5.04 5.74
CA LYS A 23 25.43 5.83 6.09
C LYS A 23 25.05 6.83 5.00
N LYS A 24 26.04 7.49 4.39
CA LYS A 24 25.80 8.42 3.27
C LYS A 24 25.31 7.66 2.03
N TYR A 25 25.89 6.50 1.73
CA TYR A 25 25.49 5.67 0.61
C TYR A 25 24.05 5.16 0.77
N GLU A 26 23.68 4.66 1.95
CA GLU A 26 22.30 4.25 2.26
C GLU A 26 21.30 5.41 2.13
N LYS A 27 21.66 6.59 2.66
CA LYS A 27 20.80 7.79 2.58
C LYS A 27 20.56 8.26 1.14
N TYR A 28 21.57 8.19 0.28
CA TYR A 28 21.52 8.67 -1.11
C TYR A 28 21.50 7.56 -2.15
N LYS A 29 21.17 6.33 -1.75
CA LYS A 29 21.15 5.16 -2.62
C LYS A 29 20.25 5.42 -3.85
N PRO A 30 20.73 5.19 -5.09
CA PRO A 30 19.92 5.33 -6.29
C PRO A 30 18.67 4.45 -6.24
N TYR A 31 17.58 4.89 -6.86
CA TYR A 31 16.27 4.23 -6.81
C TYR A 31 16.36 2.75 -7.24
N ASP A 32 17.12 2.46 -8.30
CA ASP A 32 17.26 1.12 -8.88
C ASP A 32 18.03 0.13 -7.99
N GLN A 33 18.66 0.61 -6.91
CA GLN A 33 19.43 -0.22 -5.98
C GLN A 33 18.76 -0.36 -4.61
N LYS A 34 17.68 0.36 -4.32
CA LYS A 34 16.93 0.20 -3.07
C LYS A 34 16.17 -1.11 -3.11
N THR A 35 16.29 -1.92 -2.06
CA THR A 35 15.39 -3.07 -1.87
C THR A 35 13.97 -2.55 -1.63
N ALA A 36 12.96 -3.35 -1.97
CA ALA A 36 11.55 -2.97 -1.81
C ALA A 36 11.18 -2.57 -0.35
N GLU A 37 11.97 -3.03 0.63
CA GLU A 37 11.82 -2.74 2.06
C GLU A 37 12.48 -1.41 2.50
N GLU A 38 13.53 -0.96 1.78
CA GLU A 38 14.26 0.30 2.01
C GLU A 38 13.59 1.52 1.33
N ASP A 39 12.58 1.29 0.48
CA ASP A 39 11.86 2.38 -0.16
C ASP A 39 10.91 3.03 0.86
N PHE A 40 11.31 4.20 1.37
CA PHE A 40 10.47 5.05 2.25
C PHE A 40 9.07 5.28 1.67
N ARG A 41 8.91 5.29 0.34
CA ARG A 41 7.60 5.40 -0.32
C ARG A 41 6.77 4.15 -0.07
N GLN A 42 7.38 2.97 -0.10
CA GLN A 42 6.72 1.70 0.18
C GLN A 42 6.28 1.63 1.65
N GLN A 43 7.17 1.99 2.59
CA GLN A 43 6.81 2.06 4.02
C GLN A 43 5.65 3.03 4.27
N LYS A 44 5.67 4.21 3.62
CA LYS A 44 4.57 5.17 3.72
C LYS A 44 3.26 4.62 3.15
N LYS A 45 3.30 3.91 2.02
CA LYS A 45 2.12 3.23 1.45
C LYS A 45 1.60 2.15 2.40
N MET A 46 2.48 1.38 3.06
CA MET A 46 2.08 0.35 4.02
C MET A 46 1.41 0.95 5.27
N ALA A 47 1.94 2.07 5.78
CA ALA A 47 1.31 2.80 6.88
C ALA A 47 -0.08 3.32 6.50
N GLN A 48 -0.21 3.90 5.29
CA GLN A 48 -1.50 4.33 4.75
C GLN A 48 -2.47 3.17 4.57
N LEU A 49 -2.02 2.03 4.05
CA LEU A 49 -2.82 0.80 3.95
C LEU A 49 -3.32 0.37 5.32
N SER A 50 -2.49 0.42 6.37
CA SER A 50 -2.94 0.04 7.71
C SER A 50 -4.07 0.94 8.21
N VAL A 51 -3.98 2.25 7.99
CA VAL A 51 -5.04 3.20 8.36
C VAL A 51 -6.33 2.92 7.59
N VAL A 52 -6.24 2.71 6.28
CA VAL A 52 -7.42 2.38 5.45
C VAL A 52 -8.02 1.05 5.89
N ALA A 53 -7.20 0.01 6.07
CA ALA A 53 -7.65 -1.32 6.48
C ALA A 53 -8.42 -1.27 7.81
N SER A 54 -7.96 -0.50 8.79
CA SER A 54 -8.69 -0.30 10.06
C SER A 54 -10.04 0.39 9.86
N ASN A 55 -10.13 1.41 8.99
CA ASN A 55 -11.39 2.11 8.69
C ASN A 55 -12.39 1.26 7.88
N PHE A 56 -11.90 0.26 7.16
CA PHE A 56 -12.69 -0.66 6.34
C PHE A 56 -12.94 -2.00 7.03
N MET A 57 -12.49 -2.17 8.28
CA MET A 57 -12.52 -3.46 9.00
C MET A 57 -11.97 -4.62 8.17
N MET A 58 -10.92 -4.37 7.37
CA MET A 58 -10.31 -5.39 6.53
C MET A 58 -9.58 -6.41 7.39
N THR A 59 -9.82 -7.68 7.09
CA THR A 59 -9.24 -8.80 7.81
C THR A 59 -7.86 -9.17 7.23
N GLY A 60 -6.93 -9.55 8.11
CA GLY A 60 -5.59 -10.06 7.76
C GLY A 60 -5.59 -11.57 7.50
N HIS A 61 -4.44 -12.24 7.73
CA HIS A 61 -4.26 -13.69 7.50
C HIS A 61 -5.32 -14.59 8.15
N SER A 62 -5.90 -14.21 9.28
CA SER A 62 -6.95 -15.00 9.93
C SER A 62 -8.33 -14.58 9.42
N PRO A 63 -9.11 -15.49 8.82
CA PRO A 63 -10.49 -15.20 8.46
C PRO A 63 -11.28 -14.89 9.72
N THR A 64 -12.04 -13.79 9.71
CA THR A 64 -12.90 -13.48 10.86
C THR A 64 -14.16 -14.32 10.71
N LEU A 65 -14.42 -15.20 11.67
CA LEU A 65 -15.66 -15.97 11.70
C LEU A 65 -16.81 -15.02 12.06
N VAL A 66 -17.81 -14.92 11.18
CA VAL A 66 -19.00 -14.11 11.42
C VAL A 66 -20.22 -15.02 11.41
N LEU A 67 -21.12 -14.80 12.38
CA LEU A 67 -22.41 -15.48 12.42
C LEU A 67 -23.23 -15.03 11.20
N THR A 68 -23.46 -15.97 10.29
CA THR A 68 -24.21 -15.73 9.06
C THR A 68 -25.53 -16.47 9.16
N LYS A 69 -26.65 -15.75 9.08
CA LYS A 69 -27.99 -16.37 8.98
C LYS A 69 -28.23 -16.78 7.55
N ARG A 70 -28.45 -18.08 7.31
CA ARG A 70 -28.99 -18.56 6.03
C ARG A 70 -30.49 -18.31 5.97
N GLU A 71 -31.07 -18.28 4.77
CA GLU A 71 -32.50 -18.03 4.55
C GLU A 71 -33.41 -19.03 5.28
N GLU A 72 -32.90 -20.21 5.64
CA GLU A 72 -33.61 -21.25 6.41
C GLU A 72 -33.51 -21.10 7.95
N GLY A 73 -32.90 -20.02 8.46
CA GLY A 73 -32.90 -19.70 9.89
C GLY A 73 -31.74 -20.25 10.71
N ASP A 74 -30.87 -21.08 10.12
CA ASP A 74 -29.68 -21.60 10.79
C ASP A 74 -28.57 -20.54 10.87
N GLU A 75 -28.04 -20.35 12.08
CA GLU A 75 -26.88 -19.50 12.38
C GLU A 75 -25.60 -20.34 12.25
N VAL A 76 -24.84 -20.11 11.17
CA VAL A 76 -23.56 -20.81 10.93
C VAL A 76 -22.41 -19.81 11.02
N LEU A 77 -21.35 -20.17 11.75
CA LEU A 77 -20.09 -19.43 11.74
C LEU A 77 -19.38 -19.69 10.42
N LEU A 78 -19.42 -18.70 9.51
CA LEU A 78 -18.68 -18.77 8.25
C LEU A 78 -17.47 -17.83 8.30
N PRO A 79 -16.32 -18.25 7.75
CA PRO A 79 -15.18 -17.36 7.59
C PRO A 79 -15.54 -16.25 6.59
N VAL A 80 -15.63 -15.01 7.06
CA VAL A 80 -15.83 -13.83 6.22
C VAL A 80 -14.50 -13.10 6.09
N GLY A 81 -13.94 -13.11 4.88
CA GLY A 81 -12.71 -12.40 4.53
C GLY A 81 -11.50 -12.94 5.28
N GLY A 82 -10.58 -13.59 4.57
CA GLY A 82 -9.21 -13.81 5.00
C GLY A 82 -8.26 -13.22 3.96
N GLY A 83 -7.21 -12.55 4.39
CA GLY A 83 -6.16 -12.05 3.50
C GLY A 83 -6.56 -10.86 2.61
N GLN A 84 -7.62 -10.12 2.94
CA GLN A 84 -7.99 -8.90 2.21
C GLN A 84 -6.88 -7.85 2.30
N LYS A 85 -6.33 -7.65 3.50
CA LYS A 85 -5.21 -6.73 3.73
C LYS A 85 -3.97 -7.15 2.94
N ASP A 86 -3.72 -8.45 2.83
CA ASP A 86 -2.54 -9.00 2.17
C ASP A 86 -2.65 -8.93 0.64
N ARG A 87 -3.83 -9.21 0.08
CA ARG A 87 -4.12 -8.98 -1.34
C ARG A 87 -3.99 -7.50 -1.70
N ALA A 88 -4.53 -6.61 -0.87
CA ALA A 88 -4.35 -5.18 -1.07
C ALA A 88 -2.87 -4.77 -0.99
N LYS A 89 -2.11 -5.33 -0.04
CA LYS A 89 -0.66 -5.13 0.10
C LYS A 89 0.10 -5.57 -1.15
N GLU A 90 -0.24 -6.72 -1.70
CA GLU A 90 0.38 -7.27 -2.91
C GLU A 90 0.08 -6.40 -4.15
N ILE A 91 -1.14 -5.93 -4.30
CA ILE A 91 -1.50 -4.99 -5.38
C ILE A 91 -0.71 -3.69 -5.22
N ILE A 92 -0.63 -3.14 -4.00
CA ILE A 92 0.05 -1.87 -3.73
C ILE A 92 1.57 -1.96 -3.96
N SER A 93 2.18 -3.12 -3.71
CA SER A 93 3.61 -3.34 -3.95
C SER A 93 3.95 -3.50 -5.43
N LYS A 94 3.07 -4.12 -6.23
CA LYS A 94 3.30 -4.36 -7.65
C LYS A 94 2.92 -3.16 -8.53
N VAL A 95 1.94 -2.36 -8.12
CA VAL A 95 1.36 -1.32 -8.98
C VAL A 95 2.02 0.05 -8.78
N ASP A 96 2.42 0.67 -9.89
CA ASP A 96 2.81 2.08 -9.93
C ASP A 96 1.56 2.98 -9.89
N PHE A 97 1.39 3.70 -8.78
CA PHE A 97 0.25 4.60 -8.55
C PHE A 97 0.12 5.68 -9.63
N ARG A 98 1.23 6.13 -10.24
CA ARG A 98 1.21 7.13 -11.32
C ARG A 98 0.66 6.58 -12.63
N LYS A 99 0.80 5.28 -12.86
CA LYS A 99 0.22 4.59 -14.02
C LYS A 99 -1.24 4.21 -13.75
N LEU A 100 -1.52 3.82 -12.51
CA LEU A 100 -2.86 3.46 -12.06
C LEU A 100 -3.82 4.66 -12.14
N TYR A 101 -3.48 5.80 -11.55
CA TYR A 101 -4.35 6.98 -11.58
C TYR A 101 -3.53 8.25 -11.80
N ARG A 102 -3.78 8.91 -12.94
CA ARG A 102 -3.29 10.27 -13.21
C ARG A 102 -4.45 11.21 -13.00
N ALA A 103 -4.39 11.99 -11.94
CA ALA A 103 -5.34 13.06 -11.74
C ALA A 103 -5.18 14.09 -12.90
N GLY A 104 -6.30 14.64 -13.37
CA GLY A 104 -6.31 15.64 -14.46
C GLY A 104 -5.55 16.91 -14.10
N LYS A 105 -5.35 17.80 -15.09
CA LYS A 105 -4.66 19.10 -14.90
C LYS A 105 -5.19 19.82 -13.64
N GLY A 106 -4.32 20.08 -12.67
CA GLY A 106 -4.65 20.81 -11.43
C GLY A 106 -5.07 19.95 -10.24
N ARG A 107 -5.12 18.61 -10.36
CA ARG A 107 -5.38 17.71 -9.21
C ARG A 107 -4.15 16.85 -8.93
N THR A 108 -3.73 16.78 -7.67
CA THR A 108 -2.73 15.80 -7.22
C THR A 108 -3.42 14.49 -6.85
N ALA A 109 -3.01 13.38 -7.45
CA ALA A 109 -3.49 12.07 -7.04
C ALA A 109 -2.92 11.74 -5.65
N ASP A 110 -3.74 11.84 -4.61
CA ASP A 110 -3.34 11.46 -3.27
C ASP A 110 -3.14 9.93 -3.21
N PRO A 111 -1.96 9.44 -2.79
CA PRO A 111 -1.74 8.01 -2.53
C PRO A 111 -2.81 7.38 -1.62
N MET A 112 -3.33 8.12 -0.63
CA MET A 112 -4.36 7.63 0.29
C MET A 112 -5.66 7.27 -0.44
N MET A 113 -6.04 8.09 -1.43
CA MET A 113 -7.22 7.88 -2.27
C MET A 113 -7.07 6.65 -3.15
N ILE A 114 -5.89 6.45 -3.74
CA ILE A 114 -5.60 5.26 -4.55
C ILE A 114 -5.64 3.99 -3.69
N ILE A 115 -5.02 4.01 -2.51
CA ILE A 115 -5.03 2.88 -1.57
C ILE A 115 -6.46 2.56 -1.14
N THR A 116 -7.27 3.58 -0.84
CA THR A 116 -8.67 3.41 -0.46
C THR A 116 -9.49 2.77 -1.58
N ALA A 117 -9.28 3.18 -2.83
CA ALA A 117 -9.93 2.56 -3.99
C ALA A 117 -9.49 1.09 -4.20
N ILE A 118 -8.20 0.77 -3.98
CA ILE A 118 -7.69 -0.62 -4.03
C ILE A 118 -8.35 -1.46 -2.93
N CYS A 119 -8.43 -0.97 -1.69
CA CYS A 119 -9.09 -1.67 -0.59
C CYS A 119 -10.58 -1.94 -0.91
N MET A 120 -11.29 -0.95 -1.43
CA MET A 120 -12.67 -1.11 -1.91
C MET A 120 -12.79 -2.16 -3.01
N TYR A 121 -11.81 -2.22 -3.92
CA TYR A 121 -11.79 -3.20 -5.00
C TYR A 121 -11.65 -4.62 -4.45
N VAL A 122 -10.69 -4.87 -3.55
CA VAL A 122 -10.50 -6.18 -2.91
C VAL A 122 -11.74 -6.62 -2.13
N MET A 123 -12.34 -5.71 -1.35
CA MET A 123 -13.54 -6.04 -0.58
C MET A 123 -14.75 -6.37 -1.47
N ARG A 124 -14.86 -5.76 -2.66
CA ARG A 124 -15.91 -6.07 -3.64
C ARG A 124 -15.73 -7.42 -4.33
N GLN A 125 -14.50 -7.90 -4.48
CA GLN A 125 -14.26 -9.24 -5.02
C GLN A 125 -14.83 -10.31 -4.09
N ASP A 126 -14.68 -10.12 -2.78
CA ASP A 126 -15.20 -11.05 -1.78
C ASP A 126 -16.70 -10.89 -1.54
N ASN A 127 -17.22 -9.66 -1.69
CA ASN A 127 -18.62 -9.33 -1.43
C ASN A 127 -19.23 -8.64 -2.67
N PRO A 128 -19.74 -9.41 -3.64
CA PRO A 128 -20.30 -8.84 -4.88
C PRO A 128 -21.59 -8.05 -4.63
N ARG A 129 -22.31 -8.31 -3.52
CA ARG A 129 -23.48 -7.53 -3.11
C ARG A 129 -23.06 -6.34 -2.25
N ARG A 130 -23.50 -5.13 -2.63
CA ARG A 130 -23.14 -3.86 -1.96
C ARG A 130 -23.49 -3.80 -0.46
N GLY A 131 -24.48 -4.57 -0.01
CA GLY A 131 -24.98 -4.52 1.36
C GLY A 131 -24.01 -5.06 2.41
N ASP A 132 -23.03 -5.86 2.00
CA ASP A 132 -22.18 -6.61 2.93
C ASP A 132 -20.85 -5.93 3.23
N ILE A 133 -20.52 -4.86 2.50
CA ILE A 133 -19.26 -4.13 2.66
C ILE A 133 -19.46 -2.99 3.67
N LYS A 134 -18.89 -3.18 4.86
CA LYS A 134 -18.90 -2.16 5.92
C LYS A 134 -17.68 -1.25 5.80
N TYR A 135 -17.89 0.01 5.43
CA TYR A 135 -16.86 1.05 5.48
C TYR A 135 -17.43 2.38 6.00
N SER A 136 -16.59 3.22 6.59
CA SER A 136 -16.99 4.56 7.04
C SER A 136 -17.21 5.51 5.85
N ASN A 137 -18.46 5.96 5.66
CA ASN A 137 -18.81 6.93 4.62
C ASN A 137 -18.10 8.28 4.80
N ASP A 138 -17.89 8.70 6.05
CA ASP A 138 -17.20 9.95 6.38
C ASP A 138 -15.73 9.88 5.98
N PHE A 139 -15.11 8.71 6.18
CA PHE A 139 -13.74 8.47 5.75
C PHE A 139 -13.61 8.55 4.22
N ILE A 140 -14.52 7.94 3.46
CA ILE A 140 -14.51 8.00 1.99
C ILE A 140 -14.66 9.45 1.50
N ARG A 141 -15.57 10.22 2.10
CA ARG A 141 -15.74 11.65 1.77
C ARG A 141 -14.49 12.46 2.08
N LYS A 142 -13.85 12.20 3.21
CA LYS A 142 -12.61 12.88 3.62
C LYS A 142 -11.43 12.58 2.71
N VAL A 143 -11.29 11.33 2.26
CA VAL A 143 -10.23 10.89 1.34
C VAL A 143 -10.53 11.33 -0.11
N GLY A 144 -11.79 11.60 -0.45
CA GLY A 144 -12.19 12.12 -1.75
C GLY A 144 -12.33 11.05 -2.83
N VAL A 145 -12.55 9.78 -2.47
CA VAL A 145 -12.80 8.71 -3.45
C VAL A 145 -14.22 8.86 -4.00
N THR A 146 -14.36 9.32 -5.24
CA THR A 146 -15.63 9.36 -5.95
C THR A 146 -15.89 8.05 -6.71
N LYS A 147 -17.13 7.84 -7.15
CA LYS A 147 -17.52 6.67 -7.96
C LYS A 147 -16.69 6.56 -9.25
N GLU A 148 -16.43 7.69 -9.90
CA GLU A 148 -15.64 7.77 -11.13
C GLU A 148 -14.18 7.34 -10.90
N ILE A 149 -13.57 7.84 -9.83
CA ILE A 149 -12.19 7.51 -9.46
C ILE A 149 -12.08 6.01 -9.17
N TYR A 150 -13.02 5.48 -8.39
CA TYR A 150 -13.07 4.05 -8.10
C TYR A 150 -13.21 3.24 -9.38
N GLN A 151 -14.14 3.58 -10.28
CA GLN A 151 -14.39 2.84 -11.50
C GLN A 151 -13.19 2.83 -12.45
N HIS A 152 -12.49 3.97 -12.58
CA HIS A 152 -11.29 4.05 -13.40
C HIS A 152 -10.14 3.22 -12.82
N ILE A 153 -9.97 3.23 -11.49
CA ILE A 153 -8.95 2.40 -10.81
C ILE A 153 -9.31 0.92 -10.94
N SER A 154 -10.55 0.52 -10.68
CA SER A 154 -10.97 -0.88 -10.76
C SER A 154 -10.80 -1.46 -12.16
N GLN A 155 -11.21 -0.73 -13.20
CA GLN A 155 -11.05 -1.16 -14.60
C GLN A 155 -9.58 -1.40 -14.98
N LYS A 156 -8.66 -0.56 -14.48
CA LYS A 156 -7.23 -0.77 -14.70
C LYS A 156 -6.67 -1.94 -13.90
N LEU A 157 -7.16 -2.16 -12.68
CA LEU A 157 -6.77 -3.35 -11.91
C LEU A 157 -7.27 -4.63 -12.59
N ASP A 158 -8.48 -4.61 -13.16
CA ASP A 158 -9.01 -5.72 -13.97
C ASP A 158 -8.14 -5.99 -15.20
N SER A 159 -7.61 -4.95 -15.86
CA SER A 159 -6.70 -5.14 -17.00
C SER A 159 -5.34 -5.70 -16.59
N TYR A 160 -4.84 -5.36 -15.40
CA TYR A 160 -3.63 -5.98 -14.86
C TYR A 160 -3.83 -7.43 -14.40
N ALA A 161 -5.06 -7.82 -14.03
CA ALA A 161 -5.37 -9.18 -13.62
C ALA A 161 -5.61 -10.14 -14.81
N LYS A 162 -5.90 -9.62 -15.99
CA LYS A 162 -6.12 -10.38 -17.24
C LYS A 162 -4.87 -10.53 -18.11
N ALA A 163 -3.80 -9.79 -17.81
CA ALA A 163 -2.52 -9.83 -18.49
C ALA A 163 -1.55 -10.78 -17.77
#